data_AF-A0A5C3NWM0-F1
#
_entry.id   AF-A0A5C3NWM0-F1
#
_cell.length_a   1.000
_cell.length_b   1.000
_cell.length_c   1.000
_cell.angle_alpha   90.00
_cell.angle_beta   90.00
_cell.angle_gamma   90.00
#
_symmetry.space_group_name_H-M   'P 1'
#
loop_
_entity.id
_entity.type
_entity.pdbx_description
1 polymer ?
#
loop_
_entity_poly.entity_id
_entity_poly.type
_entity_poly.pdbx_seq_one_letter_code
_entity_poly.pdbx_strand_id
1 'polypeptide(L)'
;QWEFVPSGDGHAIRSCFQGRIGEALYLSVEGSPVKWTRIVASPRPATWHVQHVYPCETDSSYLQPIRYVIIWPGSNFVISLGNEGSSVDGTHV
;
A
#
# COMPACT_ATOMS: atom_id res chain seq x y z
N GLN A 1 4.78 -4.30 10.74
CA GLN A 1 3.39 -3.91 11.05
C GLN A 1 3.19 -2.48 10.60
N TRP A 2 2.04 -2.18 10.01
CA TRP A 2 1.70 -0.88 9.45
C TRP A 2 0.33 -0.44 9.97
N GLU A 3 0.10 0.86 10.04
CA GLU A 3 -1.18 1.46 10.43
C GLU A 3 -1.62 2.54 9.43
N PHE A 4 -2.92 2.71 9.27
CA PHE A 4 -3.50 3.79 8.47
C PHE A 4 -3.75 5.01 9.36
N VAL A 5 -3.13 6.13 9.01
CA VAL A 5 -3.29 7.41 9.70
C VAL A 5 -4.04 8.37 8.76
N PRO A 6 -5.16 8.99 9.17
CA PRO A 6 -5.86 9.96 8.35
C PRO A 6 -4.92 11.06 7.83
N SER A 7 -4.97 11.36 6.54
CA SER A 7 -4.10 12.35 5.89
C SER A 7 -4.79 12.95 4.66
N GLY A 8 -5.31 14.18 4.79
CA GLY A 8 -6.06 14.82 3.71
C GLY A 8 -7.33 14.04 3.36
N ASP A 9 -7.48 13.73 2.08
CA ASP A 9 -8.57 12.94 1.50
C ASP A 9 -8.28 11.42 1.44
N GLY A 10 -7.21 10.98 2.09
CA GLY A 10 -6.81 9.59 2.18
C GLY A 10 -6.10 9.27 3.49
N HIS A 11 -5.15 8.34 3.42
CA HIS A 11 -4.42 7.84 4.58
C HIS A 11 -2.92 7.82 4.30
N ALA A 12 -2.13 8.29 5.26
CA ALA A 12 -0.72 7.93 5.32
C ALA A 12 -0.60 6.51 5.90
N ILE A 13 0.25 5.67 5.32
CA ILE A 13 0.49 4.32 5.82
C ILE A 13 1.78 4.36 6.63
N ARG A 14 1.67 4.36 7.96
CA ARG A 14 2.81 4.52 8.88
C ARG A 14 3.31 3.17 9.38
N SER A 15 4.62 3.00 9.45
CA SER A 15 5.26 1.86 10.08
C SER A 15 5.11 1.96 11.59
N CYS A 16 4.75 0.86 12.25
CA CYS A 16 4.81 0.79 13.71
C CYS A 16 6.26 0.74 14.23
N PHE A 17 7.24 0.54 13.33
CA PHE A 17 8.66 0.60 13.62
C PHE A 17 9.26 1.93 13.16
N GLN A 18 10.16 2.45 13.96
CA GLN A 18 10.91 3.67 13.65
C GLN A 18 12.13 3.38 12.79
N GLY A 19 12.60 4.42 12.09
CA GLY A 19 13.87 4.40 11.40
C GLY A 19 15.07 4.43 12.34
N ARG A 20 16.27 4.52 11.75
CA ARG A 20 17.53 4.36 12.50
C ARG A 20 17.78 5.48 13.51
N ILE A 21 17.20 6.66 13.30
CA ILE A 21 17.37 7.82 14.17
C ILE A 21 16.09 8.12 14.97
N GLY A 22 15.16 7.15 15.05
CA GLY A 22 13.90 7.28 15.79
C GLY A 22 12.79 7.99 15.01
N GLU A 23 13.01 8.27 13.72
CA GLU A 23 12.05 8.93 12.85
C GLU A 23 10.87 8.01 12.49
N ALA A 24 9.68 8.58 12.35
CA ALA A 24 8.53 7.84 11.84
C ALA A 24 8.74 7.51 10.36
N LEU A 25 8.47 6.26 9.97
CA LEU A 25 8.54 5.80 8.59
C LEU A 25 7.15 5.62 8.01
N TYR A 26 6.98 5.98 6.75
CA TYR A 26 5.74 5.90 6.00
C TYR A 26 5.97 5.18 4.68
N LEU A 27 4.95 4.47 4.20
CA LEU A 27 4.96 3.88 2.88
C LEU A 27 4.91 4.99 1.83
N SER A 28 5.86 4.99 0.91
CA SER A 28 6.02 6.00 -0.13
C SER A 28 6.63 5.35 -1.39
N VAL A 29 6.88 6.16 -2.41
CA VAL A 29 7.55 5.75 -3.65
C VAL A 29 8.96 6.34 -3.72
N GLU A 30 9.87 5.62 -4.36
CA GLU A 30 11.22 6.14 -4.64
C GLU A 30 11.17 7.16 -5.79
N GLY A 31 11.36 8.44 -5.48
CA GLY A 31 11.37 9.50 -6.49
C GLY A 31 9.96 9.88 -6.96
N SER A 32 9.72 9.82 -8.27
CA SER A 32 8.43 10.20 -8.88
C SER A 32 7.55 8.97 -9.16
N PRO A 33 6.22 9.07 -9.00
CA PRO A 33 5.30 7.96 -9.23
C PRO A 33 5.19 7.65 -10.73
N VAL A 34 5.99 6.69 -11.20
CA VAL A 34 5.89 6.12 -12.55
C VAL A 34 5.63 4.61 -12.47
N LYS A 35 5.27 3.99 -13.60
CA LYS A 35 5.05 2.54 -13.67
C LYS A 35 6.29 1.79 -13.15
N TRP A 36 6.08 0.79 -12.30
CA TRP A 36 7.14 -0.02 -11.67
C TRP A 36 8.07 0.73 -10.71
N THR A 37 7.67 1.90 -10.23
CA THR A 37 8.41 2.58 -9.16
C THR A 37 8.37 1.74 -7.90
N ARG A 38 9.52 1.66 -7.23
CA ARG A 38 9.68 0.90 -6.00
C ARG A 38 8.91 1.54 -4.85
N ILE A 39 8.20 0.72 -4.09
CA ILE A 39 7.64 1.10 -2.80
C ILE A 39 8.74 1.09 -1.73
N VAL A 40 8.84 2.16 -0.96
CA VAL A 40 9.87 2.35 0.07
C VAL A 40 9.28 2.81 1.39
N ALA A 41 9.97 2.49 2.48
CA ALA A 41 9.75 3.12 3.77
C ALA A 41 10.56 4.42 3.84
N SER A 42 9.88 5.55 4.02
CA SER A 42 10.47 6.90 3.96
C SER A 42 9.98 7.76 5.12
N PRO A 43 10.79 8.69 5.66
CA PRO A 43 10.33 9.67 6.64
C PRO A 43 9.37 10.72 6.06
N ARG A 44 9.15 10.71 4.74
CA ARG A 44 8.23 11.61 4.05
C ARG A 44 6.90 10.90 3.81
N PRO A 45 5.82 11.29 4.52
CA PRO A 45 4.52 10.66 4.33
C PRO A 45 3.99 10.93 2.92
N ALA A 46 3.40 9.90 2.33
CA ALA A 46 2.53 10.02 1.17
C ALA A 46 1.10 9.72 1.62
N THR A 47 0.14 10.49 1.12
CA THR A 47 -1.27 10.15 1.21
C THR A 47 -1.55 9.01 0.24
N TRP A 48 -2.41 8.07 0.60
CA TRP A 48 -2.86 6.98 -0.26
C TRP A 48 -4.37 6.87 -0.16
N HIS A 49 -5.04 6.56 -1.27
CA HIS A 49 -6.45 6.19 -1.23
C HIS A 49 -6.57 4.68 -1.06
N VAL A 50 -7.36 4.27 -0.08
CA VAL A 50 -7.64 2.85 0.17
C VAL A 50 -9.07 2.58 -0.24
N GLN A 51 -9.25 1.73 -1.23
CA GLN A 51 -10.56 1.32 -1.72
C GLN A 51 -10.83 -0.13 -1.34
N HIS A 52 -12.04 -0.38 -0.85
CA HIS A 52 -12.52 -1.73 -0.59
C HIS A 52 -13.08 -2.31 -1.90
N VAL A 53 -12.53 -3.43 -2.33
CA VAL A 53 -13.01 -4.16 -3.51
C VAL A 53 -13.79 -5.37 -3.03
N TYR A 54 -15.10 -5.26 -3.16
CA TYR A 54 -15.99 -6.39 -2.93
C TYR A 54 -15.82 -7.41 -4.08
N PRO A 55 -15.82 -8.72 -3.79
CA PRO A 55 -15.89 -9.74 -4.82
C PRO A 55 -17.09 -9.46 -5.74
N CYS A 56 -16.94 -9.68 -7.05
CA CYS A 56 -18.07 -9.61 -7.96
C CYS A 56 -19.10 -10.68 -7.58
N GLU A 57 -20.38 -10.30 -7.50
CA GLU A 57 -21.48 -11.18 -7.08
C GLU A 57 -21.69 -12.41 -7.98
N THR A 58 -20.98 -12.50 -9.11
CA THR A 58 -21.04 -13.64 -10.04
C THR A 58 -20.18 -14.83 -9.62
N ASP A 59 -19.29 -14.65 -8.63
CA ASP A 59 -18.37 -15.69 -8.18
C ASP A 59 -18.88 -16.31 -6.87
N SER A 60 -19.57 -17.45 -6.99
CA SER A 60 -20.38 -18.15 -5.98
C SER A 60 -19.66 -18.60 -4.68
N SER A 61 -18.43 -18.18 -4.41
CA SER A 61 -17.74 -18.55 -3.17
C SER A 61 -17.99 -17.52 -2.08
N TYR A 62 -18.87 -17.85 -1.14
CA TYR A 62 -19.18 -17.10 0.10
C TYR A 62 -17.98 -16.85 1.04
N LEU A 63 -16.74 -17.09 0.59
CA LEU A 63 -15.50 -17.05 1.37
C LEU A 63 -14.37 -16.30 0.63
N GLN A 64 -14.68 -15.36 -0.27
CA GLN A 64 -13.59 -14.57 -0.86
C GLN A 64 -13.05 -13.58 0.18
N PRO A 65 -11.71 -13.51 0.36
CA PRO A 65 -11.11 -12.56 1.27
C PRO A 65 -11.41 -11.14 0.79
N ILE A 66 -11.67 -10.26 1.76
CA ILE A 66 -11.73 -8.81 1.52
C ILE A 66 -10.46 -8.37 0.79
N ARG A 67 -10.62 -7.71 -0.36
CA ARG A 67 -9.51 -7.15 -1.12
C ARG A 67 -9.50 -5.63 -0.93
N TYR A 68 -8.32 -5.09 -0.67
CA TYR A 68 -8.10 -3.64 -0.68
C TYR A 68 -7.21 -3.28 -1.85
N VAL A 69 -7.51 -2.15 -2.49
CA VAL A 69 -6.63 -1.52 -3.48
C VAL A 69 -6.09 -0.25 -2.86
N ILE A 70 -4.76 -0.12 -2.84
CA ILE A 70 -4.04 1.05 -2.35
C ILE A 70 -3.56 1.84 -3.56
N ILE A 71 -4.07 3.07 -3.71
CA ILE A 71 -3.95 3.90 -4.90
C ILE A 71 -3.12 5.14 -4.58
N TRP A 72 -2.17 5.46 -5.46
CA TRP A 72 -1.38 6.68 -5.37
C TRP A 72 -2.22 7.93 -5.70
N PRO A 73 -2.11 9.04 -4.93
CA PRO A 73 -2.94 10.23 -5.09
C PRO A 73 -2.94 10.81 -6.49
N GLY A 74 -4.12 11.22 -6.96
CA GLY A 74 -4.28 11.87 -8.26
C GLY A 74 -3.91 11.01 -9.46
N SER A 75 -3.85 9.68 -9.29
CA SER A 75 -3.49 8.75 -10.35
C SER A 75 -4.28 7.44 -10.29
N ASN A 76 -4.08 6.58 -11.28
CA ASN A 76 -4.59 5.19 -11.27
C ASN A 76 -3.47 4.18 -10.92
N PHE A 77 -2.33 4.63 -10.38
CA PHE A 77 -1.28 3.73 -9.95
C PHE A 77 -1.67 3.02 -8.66
N VAL A 78 -1.49 1.70 -8.64
CA VAL A 78 -1.81 0.85 -7.50
C VAL A 78 -0.56 0.15 -7.01
N ILE A 79 -0.53 -0.19 -5.72
CA ILE A 79 0.47 -1.13 -5.18
C ILE A 79 0.14 -2.53 -5.70
N SER A 80 1.14 -3.21 -6.24
CA SER A 80 1.03 -4.59 -6.72
C SER A 80 2.19 -5.40 -6.15
N LEU A 81 1.95 -6.67 -5.83
CA LEU A 81 3.03 -7.57 -5.45
C LEU A 81 3.78 -8.00 -6.71
N GLY A 82 5.10 -7.99 -6.66
CA GLY A 82 5.93 -8.54 -7.72
C GLY A 82 5.68 -10.04 -7.88
N ASN A 83 5.66 -10.51 -9.14
CA ASN A 83 5.47 -11.93 -9.50
C ASN A 83 4.23 -12.58 -8.86
N GLU A 84 3.07 -11.91 -8.96
CA GLU A 84 1.77 -12.40 -8.45
C GLU A 84 1.67 -12.54 -6.91
N GLY A 85 2.73 -12.16 -6.19
CA GLY A 85 2.83 -12.36 -4.76
C GLY A 85 3.16 -13.81 -4.39
N SER A 86 3.81 -13.99 -3.26
CA SER A 86 4.11 -15.29 -2.69
C SER A 86 4.10 -15.16 -1.16
N SER A 87 3.72 -16.24 -0.48
CA SER A 87 3.85 -16.34 0.97
C SER A 87 5.30 -16.53 1.42
N VAL A 88 6.23 -16.68 0.48
CA VAL A 88 7.67 -16.75 0.75
C VAL A 88 8.18 -15.37 1.17
N ASP A 89 8.90 -15.35 2.30
CA ASP A 89 9.55 -14.15 2.82
C ASP A 89 10.47 -13.51 1.77
N GLY A 90 10.45 -12.18 1.71
CA GLY A 90 11.27 -11.41 0.76
C GLY A 90 10.65 -11.23 -0.63
N THR A 91 9.39 -11.63 -0.83
CA THR A 91 8.64 -11.30 -2.04
C THR A 91 8.61 -9.78 -2.27
N HIS A 92 8.89 -9.38 -3.51
CA HIS A 92 8.96 -7.98 -3.89
C HIS A 92 7.57 -7.32 -3.86
N VAL A 93 7.56 -6.06 -3.41
CA VAL A 93 6.41 -5.15 -3.42
C VAL A 93 6.80 -3.87 -4.13
#